data_AF-A0A5Q2TIN3-F1
#
_entry.id   AF-A0A5Q2TIN3-F1
#
_cell.length_a   1.000
_cell.length_b   1.000
_cell.length_c   1.000
_cell.angle_alpha   90.00
_cell.angle_beta   90.00
_cell.angle_gamma   90.00
#
_symmetry.space_group_name_H-M   'P 1'
#
loop_
_entity.id
_entity.type
_entity.pdbx_description
1 polymer ?
#
loop_
_entity_poly.entity_id
_entity_poly.type
_entity_poly.pdbx_seq_one_letter_code
_entity_poly.pdbx_strand_id
1 'polypeptide(L)'
;MSWITLGHAFVVIYFLFSSLAKLVNYPYFVEQLPRTLARTYSHLLAIIIIFTELTLTIALIFRFHTSSILVGLILLVFIFTVYIFIMIQKGITKEDCGCYGGFLKERLDYQKVIQNSLLIILLLILLLQPSSTAQLRDYGLAIVGFITYMLLHHFYQKLQQNQVKLAKIKSM
;
A
#
# COMPACT_ATOMS: atom_id res chain seq x y z
N MET A 1 -0.62 -23.87 11.65
CA MET A 1 -0.77 -22.68 10.79
C MET A 1 0.63 -22.21 10.45
N SER A 2 1.01 -22.20 9.17
CA SER A 2 2.33 -21.69 8.81
C SER A 2 2.25 -20.17 8.73
N TRP A 3 3.23 -19.46 9.27
CA TRP A 3 3.31 -18.00 9.14
C TRP A 3 3.35 -17.55 7.66
N ILE A 4 3.77 -18.44 6.76
CA ILE A 4 3.77 -18.25 5.31
C ILE A 4 2.34 -18.12 4.77
N THR A 5 1.42 -18.99 5.19
CA THR A 5 0.02 -18.95 4.72
C THR A 5 -0.70 -17.71 5.25
N LEU A 6 -0.41 -17.35 6.50
CA LEU A 6 -0.87 -16.09 7.08
C LEU A 6 -0.32 -14.87 6.32
N GLY A 7 0.96 -14.89 5.94
CA GLY A 7 1.58 -13.82 5.15
C GLY A 7 0.92 -13.64 3.78
N HIS A 8 0.61 -14.73 3.08
CA HIS A 8 -0.13 -14.67 1.82
C HIS A 8 -1.53 -14.08 2.01
N ALA A 9 -2.26 -14.52 3.05
CA ALA A 9 -3.58 -13.98 3.35
C ALA A 9 -3.52 -12.48 3.69
N PHE A 10 -2.50 -12.04 4.44
CA PHE A 10 -2.27 -10.64 4.75
C PHE A 10 -2.00 -9.80 3.50
N VAL A 11 -1.11 -10.27 2.61
CA VAL A 11 -0.83 -9.60 1.33
C VAL A 11 -2.09 -9.48 0.49
N VAL A 12 -2.90 -10.54 0.38
CA VAL A 12 -4.17 -10.49 -0.34
C VAL A 12 -5.08 -9.40 0.22
N ILE A 13 -5.30 -9.36 1.54
CA ILE A 13 -6.18 -8.38 2.17
C ILE A 13 -5.63 -6.96 1.99
N TYR A 14 -4.31 -6.78 2.13
CA TYR A 14 -3.65 -5.51 1.98
C TYR A 14 -3.87 -4.91 0.58
N PHE A 15 -3.57 -5.66 -0.49
CA PHE A 15 -3.73 -5.17 -1.85
C PHE A 15 -5.19 -5.10 -2.30
N LEU A 16 -6.05 -5.99 -1.80
CA LEU A 16 -7.48 -5.93 -2.08
C LEU A 16 -8.08 -4.65 -1.49
N PHE A 17 -7.76 -4.34 -0.24
CA PHE A 17 -8.20 -3.10 0.39
C PHE A 17 -7.64 -1.88 -0.33
N SER A 18 -6.34 -1.87 -0.68
CA SER A 18 -5.71 -0.74 -1.37
C SER A 18 -6.34 -0.46 -2.74
N SER A 19 -6.55 -1.50 -3.56
CA SER A 19 -7.15 -1.37 -4.89
C SER A 19 -8.62 -0.95 -4.82
N LEU A 20 -9.41 -1.53 -3.90
CA LEU A 20 -10.80 -1.12 -3.69
C LEU A 20 -10.91 0.32 -3.19
N ALA A 21 -10.04 0.73 -2.26
CA ALA A 21 -10.02 2.10 -1.76
C ALA A 21 -9.74 3.12 -2.88
N LYS A 22 -8.79 2.82 -3.77
CA LYS A 22 -8.49 3.65 -4.96
C LYS A 22 -9.65 3.67 -5.95
N LEU A 23 -10.36 2.55 -6.11
CA LEU A 23 -11.53 2.47 -6.99
C LEU A 23 -12.70 3.31 -6.46
N VAL A 24 -12.97 3.22 -5.16
CA VAL A 24 -14.06 3.98 -4.49
C VAL A 24 -13.79 5.48 -4.56
N ASN A 25 -12.55 5.91 -4.31
CA ASN A 25 -12.14 7.32 -4.35
C ASN A 25 -11.25 7.60 -5.56
N TYR A 26 -11.71 7.19 -6.75
CA TYR A 26 -10.96 7.33 -7.99
C TYR A 26 -10.51 8.77 -8.31
N PRO A 27 -11.37 9.81 -8.22
CA PRO A 27 -10.93 11.19 -8.51
C PRO A 27 -9.79 11.63 -7.60
N TYR A 28 -9.86 11.26 -6.32
CA TYR A 28 -8.81 11.55 -5.36
C TYR A 28 -7.49 10.90 -5.74
N PHE A 29 -7.50 9.62 -6.13
CA PHE A 29 -6.30 8.91 -6.53
C PHE A 29 -5.66 9.53 -7.80
N VAL A 30 -6.48 9.92 -8.79
CA VAL A 30 -6.00 10.59 -10.02
C VAL A 30 -5.30 11.91 -9.70
N GLU A 31 -5.78 12.67 -8.72
CA GLU A 31 -5.17 13.95 -8.30
C GLU A 31 -3.81 13.78 -7.62
N GLN A 32 -3.53 12.61 -7.03
CA GLN A 32 -2.22 12.30 -6.43
C GLN A 32 -1.19 11.78 -7.44
N LEU A 33 -1.62 11.43 -8.66
CA LEU A 33 -0.68 11.03 -9.71
C LEU A 33 0.14 12.24 -10.20
N PRO A 34 1.38 12.03 -10.69
CA PRO A 34 2.27 13.12 -11.04
C PRO A 34 1.64 14.08 -12.05
N ARG A 35 1.48 15.35 -11.65
CA ARG A 35 0.86 16.43 -12.44
C ARG A 35 1.61 16.79 -13.73
N THR A 36 2.84 16.30 -13.88
CA THR A 36 3.62 16.45 -15.11
C THR A 36 3.04 15.65 -16.27
N LEU A 37 2.19 14.64 -16.00
CA LEU A 37 1.42 13.96 -17.04
C LEU A 37 0.16 14.78 -17.39
N ALA A 38 -0.17 14.85 -18.68
CA ALA A 38 -1.45 15.44 -19.09
C ALA A 38 -2.60 14.66 -18.43
N ARG A 39 -3.68 15.36 -18.08
CA ARG A 39 -4.80 14.83 -17.28
C ARG A 39 -5.33 13.49 -17.81
N THR A 40 -5.42 13.32 -19.13
CA THR A 40 -5.84 12.07 -19.79
C THR A 40 -4.93 10.89 -19.45
N TYR A 41 -3.61 11.10 -19.40
CA TYR A 41 -2.65 10.06 -19.05
C TYR A 41 -2.71 9.69 -17.57
N SER A 42 -3.02 10.64 -16.68
CA SER A 42 -3.22 10.35 -15.26
C SER A 42 -4.44 9.44 -15.03
N HIS A 43 -5.54 9.67 -15.75
CA HIS A 43 -6.70 8.79 -15.70
C HIS A 43 -6.40 7.37 -16.21
N LEU A 44 -5.70 7.27 -17.34
CA LEU A 44 -5.29 5.98 -17.90
C LEU A 44 -4.36 5.22 -16.95
N LEU A 45 -3.35 5.91 -16.41
CA LEU A 45 -2.41 5.33 -15.46
C LEU A 45 -3.11 4.85 -14.18
N ALA A 46 -4.05 5.65 -13.64
CA ALA A 46 -4.84 5.26 -12.48
C ALA A 46 -5.61 3.96 -12.72
N ILE A 47 -6.27 3.84 -13.88
CA ILE A 47 -7.00 2.63 -14.27
C ILE A 47 -6.04 1.45 -14.36
N ILE A 48 -4.92 1.59 -15.09
CA ILE A 48 -3.92 0.52 -15.24
C ILE A 48 -3.44 0.02 -13.88
N ILE A 49 -3.12 0.93 -12.96
CA ILE A 49 -2.65 0.58 -11.62
C ILE A 49 -3.73 -0.19 -10.85
N ILE A 50 -4.95 0.36 -10.76
CA ILE A 50 -6.04 -0.26 -9.98
C ILE A 50 -6.35 -1.66 -10.52
N PHE A 51 -6.49 -1.80 -11.83
CA PHE A 51 -6.78 -3.10 -12.45
C PHE A 51 -5.61 -4.07 -12.33
N THR A 52 -4.36 -3.59 -12.39
CA THR A 52 -3.18 -4.44 -12.19
C THR A 52 -3.15 -4.98 -10.76
N GLU A 53 -3.34 -4.12 -9.75
CA GLU A 53 -3.42 -4.52 -8.34
C GLU A 53 -4.53 -5.53 -8.11
N LEU A 54 -5.74 -5.23 -8.61
CA LEU A 54 -6.91 -6.08 -8.42
C LEU A 54 -6.72 -7.43 -9.10
N THR A 55 -6.23 -7.45 -10.34
CA THR A 55 -6.01 -8.69 -11.11
C THR A 55 -4.94 -9.57 -10.47
N LEU A 56 -3.80 -8.99 -10.06
CA LEU A 56 -2.75 -9.73 -9.37
C LEU A 56 -3.26 -10.29 -8.04
N THR A 57 -4.03 -9.51 -7.29
CA THR A 57 -4.58 -9.93 -6.00
C THR A 57 -5.61 -11.05 -6.14
N ILE A 58 -6.54 -10.93 -7.10
CA ILE A 58 -7.53 -11.98 -7.40
C ILE A 58 -6.83 -13.25 -7.86
N ALA A 59 -5.86 -13.14 -8.76
CA ALA A 59 -5.10 -14.29 -9.23
C ALA A 59 -4.28 -14.94 -8.09
N LEU A 60 -3.82 -14.17 -7.09
CA LEU A 60 -3.16 -14.67 -5.89
C LEU A 60 -4.12 -15.49 -5.00
N ILE A 61 -5.38 -15.06 -4.87
CA ILE A 61 -6.43 -15.80 -4.15
C ILE A 61 -6.64 -17.18 -4.79
N PHE A 62 -6.69 -17.23 -6.13
CA PHE A 62 -6.83 -18.49 -6.88
C PHE A 62 -5.51 -19.24 -7.11
N ARG A 63 -4.39 -18.71 -6.59
CA ARG A 63 -3.04 -19.31 -6.68
C ARG A 63 -2.51 -19.53 -8.09
N PHE A 64 -3.02 -18.77 -9.06
CA PHE A 64 -2.62 -18.89 -10.46
C PHE A 64 -1.20 -18.36 -10.64
N HIS A 65 -0.20 -19.21 -10.90
CA HIS A 65 1.20 -18.77 -11.04
C HIS A 65 1.69 -17.87 -9.87
N THR A 66 1.48 -18.31 -8.63
CA THR A 66 1.76 -17.55 -7.39
C THR A 66 3.12 -16.83 -7.41
N SER A 67 4.20 -17.48 -7.84
CA SER A 67 5.53 -16.86 -7.93
C SER A 67 5.58 -15.68 -8.89
N SER A 68 4.99 -15.81 -10.09
CA SER A 68 4.93 -14.72 -11.08
C SER A 68 4.09 -13.55 -10.58
N ILE A 69 3.00 -13.83 -9.86
CA ILE A 69 2.18 -12.79 -9.24
C ILE A 69 2.96 -12.04 -8.16
N LEU A 70 3.64 -12.76 -7.27
CA LEU A 70 4.45 -12.14 -6.22
C LEU A 70 5.54 -11.24 -6.83
N VAL A 71 6.19 -11.67 -7.91
CA VAL A 71 7.13 -10.82 -8.67
C VAL A 71 6.43 -9.56 -9.21
N GLY A 72 5.23 -9.69 -9.76
CA GLY A 72 4.43 -8.55 -10.22
C GLY A 72 4.09 -7.56 -9.11
N LEU A 73 3.66 -8.06 -7.94
CA LEU A 73 3.39 -7.24 -6.75
C LEU A 73 4.66 -6.56 -6.23
N ILE A 74 5.80 -7.27 -6.19
CA ILE A 74 7.10 -6.69 -5.82
C ILE A 74 7.45 -5.54 -6.75
N LEU A 75 7.36 -5.77 -8.07
CA LEU A 75 7.67 -4.75 -9.07
C LEU A 75 6.78 -3.52 -8.91
N LEU A 76 5.48 -3.75 -8.70
CA LEU A 76 4.51 -2.67 -8.52
C LEU A 76 4.84 -1.83 -7.27
N VAL A 77 5.04 -2.46 -6.12
CA VAL A 77 5.39 -1.76 -4.88
C VAL A 77 6.74 -1.07 -5.00
N PHE A 78 7.71 -1.69 -5.68
CA PHE A 78 9.02 -1.11 -5.94
C PHE A 78 8.90 0.18 -6.75
N ILE A 79 8.15 0.18 -7.86
CA ILE A 79 7.92 1.38 -8.69
C ILE A 79 7.29 2.50 -7.86
N PHE A 80 6.26 2.19 -7.05
CA PHE A 80 5.64 3.16 -6.16
C PHE A 80 6.60 3.71 -5.10
N THR A 81 7.47 2.85 -4.57
CA THR A 81 8.48 3.24 -3.57
C THR A 81 9.49 4.19 -4.16
N VAL A 82 10.00 3.89 -5.37
CA VAL A 82 10.91 4.76 -6.11
C VAL A 82 10.24 6.09 -6.42
N TYR A 83 8.98 6.07 -6.86
CA TYR A 83 8.20 7.29 -7.10
C TYR A 83 8.11 8.18 -5.85
N ILE A 84 7.69 7.62 -4.71
CA ILE A 84 7.59 8.35 -3.44
C ILE A 84 8.96 8.90 -3.03
N PHE A 85 10.02 8.09 -3.14
CA PHE A 85 11.37 8.51 -2.81
C PHE A 85 11.82 9.70 -3.66
N ILE A 86 11.61 9.68 -4.98
CA ILE A 86 11.94 10.80 -5.88
C ILE A 86 11.15 12.06 -5.51
N MET A 87 9.86 11.93 -5.19
CA MET A 87 9.02 13.07 -4.78
C MET A 87 9.53 13.71 -3.48
N ILE A 88 9.96 12.90 -2.51
CA ILE A 88 10.58 13.37 -1.28
C ILE A 88 11.91 14.11 -1.58
N GLN A 89 12.76 13.57 -2.44
CA GLN A 89 14.01 14.24 -2.85
C GLN A 89 13.76 15.59 -3.54
N LYS A 90 12.63 15.73 -4.24
CA LYS A 90 12.18 17.00 -4.84
C LYS A 90 11.55 17.97 -3.85
N GLY A 91 11.48 17.62 -2.56
CA GLY A 91 10.87 18.44 -1.52
C GLY A 91 9.34 18.42 -1.51
N ILE A 92 8.71 17.54 -2.27
CA ILE A 92 7.25 17.39 -2.32
C ILE A 92 6.83 16.42 -1.21
N THR A 93 6.56 16.96 -0.02
CA THR A 93 6.32 16.17 1.21
C THR A 93 4.96 16.40 1.86
N LYS A 94 4.19 17.38 1.36
CA LYS A 94 2.88 17.76 1.94
C LYS A 94 1.68 17.07 1.28
N GLU A 95 1.92 16.35 0.19
CA GLU A 95 0.87 15.67 -0.57
C GLU A 95 0.63 14.25 -0.03
N ASP A 96 -0.53 13.70 -0.37
CA ASP A 96 -0.94 12.35 0.02
C ASP A 96 -0.44 11.34 -1.01
N CYS A 97 0.05 10.17 -0.59
CA CYS A 97 0.49 9.14 -1.53
C CYS A 97 -0.69 8.49 -2.29
N GLY A 98 -1.93 8.68 -1.84
CA GLY A 98 -3.14 8.17 -2.49
C GLY A 98 -3.30 6.64 -2.42
N CYS A 99 -2.38 5.93 -1.74
CA CYS A 99 -2.34 4.47 -1.70
C CYS A 99 -3.62 3.82 -1.15
N TYR A 100 -4.35 4.51 -0.27
CA TYR A 100 -5.63 4.07 0.28
C TYR A 100 -6.79 4.97 -0.16
N GLY A 101 -6.73 5.57 -1.36
CA GLY A 101 -7.81 6.40 -1.90
C GLY A 101 -8.24 7.54 -0.97
N GLY A 102 -7.32 8.12 -0.19
CA GLY A 102 -7.63 9.21 0.74
C GLY A 102 -8.41 8.82 2.01
N PHE A 103 -8.70 7.52 2.23
CA PHE A 103 -9.26 7.05 3.50
C PHE A 103 -8.30 7.28 4.67
N LEU A 104 -7.00 7.13 4.42
CA LEU A 104 -5.94 7.56 5.32
C LEU A 104 -5.17 8.67 4.64
N LYS A 105 -5.16 9.85 5.29
CA LYS A 105 -4.40 10.99 4.80
C LYS A 105 -2.96 10.88 5.22
N GLU A 106 -2.14 10.29 4.37
CA GLU A 106 -0.76 9.96 4.72
C GLU A 106 0.21 10.91 4.04
N ARG A 107 1.06 11.56 4.83
CA ARG A 107 2.09 12.43 4.26
C ARG A 107 3.09 11.60 3.44
N LEU A 108 3.50 12.13 2.29
CA LEU A 108 4.72 11.69 1.62
C LEU A 108 5.94 11.97 2.51
N ASP A 109 6.32 10.97 3.29
CA ASP A 109 7.51 11.00 4.14
C ASP A 109 8.26 9.67 4.01
N TYR A 110 9.51 9.64 4.48
CA TYR A 110 10.37 8.46 4.50
C TYR A 110 9.74 7.27 5.22
N GLN A 111 8.78 7.51 6.12
CA GLN A 111 8.00 6.45 6.74
C GLN A 111 7.29 5.57 5.69
N LYS A 112 6.81 6.14 4.59
CA LYS A 112 6.17 5.37 3.51
C LYS A 112 7.14 4.56 2.70
N VAL A 113 8.32 5.13 2.44
CA VAL A 113 9.42 4.37 1.83
C VAL A 113 9.77 3.16 2.70
N ILE A 114 9.85 3.33 4.02
CA ILE A 114 10.11 2.24 4.97
C ILE A 114 9.00 1.19 4.94
N GLN A 115 7.73 1.60 5.00
CA GLN A 115 6.59 0.68 4.97
C GLN A 115 6.55 -0.15 3.68
N ASN A 116 6.72 0.49 2.52
CA ASN A 116 6.77 -0.23 1.26
C ASN A 116 7.99 -1.14 1.17
N SER A 117 9.14 -0.73 1.71
CA SER A 117 10.34 -1.57 1.76
C SER A 117 10.11 -2.81 2.62
N LEU A 118 9.45 -2.67 3.78
CA LEU A 118 9.06 -3.81 4.60
C LEU A 118 8.08 -4.74 3.88
N LEU A 119 7.13 -4.20 3.12
CA LEU A 119 6.20 -4.98 2.30
C LEU A 119 6.95 -5.73 1.18
N ILE A 120 7.93 -5.10 0.52
CA ILE A 120 8.79 -5.76 -0.48
C ILE A 120 9.58 -6.91 0.16
N ILE A 121 10.17 -6.69 1.34
CA ILE A 121 10.89 -7.74 2.08
C ILE A 121 9.96 -8.90 2.40
N LEU A 122 8.74 -8.62 2.88
CA LEU A 122 7.73 -9.64 3.14
C LEU A 122 7.41 -10.43 1.86
N LEU A 123 7.16 -9.75 0.74
CA LEU A 123 6.87 -10.40 -0.54
C LEU A 123 8.03 -11.27 -1.04
N LEU A 124 9.28 -10.82 -0.87
CA LEU A 124 10.47 -11.60 -1.22
C LEU A 124 10.60 -12.86 -0.37
N ILE A 125 10.35 -12.74 0.94
CA ILE A 125 10.34 -13.89 1.85
C ILE A 125 9.27 -14.90 1.42
N LEU A 126 8.05 -14.44 1.10
CA LEU A 126 6.97 -15.30 0.63
C LEU A 126 7.26 -15.93 -0.74
N LEU A 127 7.98 -15.23 -1.62
CA LEU A 127 8.38 -15.74 -2.93
C LEU A 127 9.35 -16.92 -2.82
N LEU A 128 10.27 -16.87 -1.87
CA LEU A 128 11.31 -17.89 -1.66
C LEU A 128 10.79 -19.14 -0.94
N GLN A 129 9.57 -19.11 -0.40
CA GLN A 129 9.05 -20.17 0.45
C GLN A 129 7.79 -20.80 -0.14
N PRO A 130 7.76 -22.14 -0.30
CA PRO A 130 6.58 -22.83 -0.78
C PRO A 130 5.43 -22.68 0.22
N SER A 131 4.26 -22.29 -0.26
CA SER A 131 3.08 -22.08 0.58
C SER A 131 2.03 -23.17 0.39
N SER A 132 1.57 -23.75 1.49
CA SER A 132 0.41 -24.64 1.53
C SER A 132 -0.90 -23.84 1.43
N THR A 133 -2.03 -24.52 1.20
CA THR A 133 -3.34 -23.88 1.02
C THR A 133 -3.77 -23.07 2.24
N ALA A 134 -3.99 -21.76 2.04
CA ALA A 134 -4.50 -20.86 3.07
C ALA A 134 -5.94 -21.28 3.43
N GLN A 135 -6.20 -21.43 4.72
CA GLN A 135 -7.52 -21.82 5.22
C GLN A 135 -8.35 -20.57 5.55
N LEU A 136 -9.67 -20.70 5.67
CA LEU A 136 -10.56 -19.58 6.04
C LEU A 136 -10.12 -18.89 7.35
N ARG A 137 -9.60 -19.67 8.31
CA ARG A 137 -9.05 -19.15 9.57
C ARG A 137 -7.85 -18.22 9.35
N ASP A 138 -7.01 -18.50 8.35
CA ASP A 138 -5.81 -17.71 8.05
C ASP A 138 -6.23 -16.31 7.54
N TYR A 139 -7.29 -16.24 6.72
CA TYR A 139 -7.89 -14.97 6.31
C TYR A 139 -8.50 -14.21 7.49
N GLY A 140 -9.22 -14.88 8.39
CA GLY A 140 -9.75 -14.24 9.60
C GLY A 140 -8.67 -13.57 10.44
N LEU A 141 -7.56 -14.28 10.68
CA LEU A 141 -6.41 -13.73 11.41
C LEU A 141 -5.70 -12.61 10.66
N ALA A 142 -5.57 -12.74 9.34
CA ALA A 142 -4.98 -11.71 8.52
C ALA A 142 -5.86 -10.43 8.47
N ILE A 143 -7.19 -10.55 8.51
CA ILE A 143 -8.11 -9.41 8.64
C ILE A 143 -7.89 -8.71 9.98
N VAL A 144 -7.84 -9.45 11.09
CA VAL A 144 -7.57 -8.89 12.42
C VAL A 144 -6.21 -8.18 12.45
N GLY A 145 -5.18 -8.81 11.88
CA GLY A 145 -3.85 -8.23 11.75
C GLY A 145 -3.85 -6.94 10.91
N PHE A 146 -4.57 -6.94 9.79
CA PHE A 146 -4.71 -5.76 8.93
C PHE A 146 -5.46 -4.62 9.61
N ILE A 147 -6.58 -4.90 10.29
CA ILE A 147 -7.32 -3.90 11.07
C ILE A 147 -6.43 -3.32 12.17
N THR A 148 -5.70 -4.18 12.88
CA THR A 148 -4.76 -3.75 13.94
C THR A 148 -3.68 -2.85 13.36
N TYR A 149 -3.08 -3.23 12.23
CA TYR A 149 -2.12 -2.41 11.49
C TYR A 149 -2.71 -1.03 11.14
N MET A 150 -3.95 -0.99 10.61
CA MET A 150 -4.62 0.24 10.23
C MET A 150 -4.91 1.15 11.43
N LEU A 151 -5.35 0.59 12.56
CA LEU A 151 -5.60 1.34 13.79
C LEU A 151 -4.31 1.91 14.38
N LEU A 152 -3.24 1.10 14.45
CA LEU A 152 -1.93 1.56 14.90
C LEU A 152 -1.40 2.67 13.98
N HIS A 153 -1.57 2.52 12.68
CA HIS A 153 -1.14 3.54 11.73
C HIS A 153 -1.90 4.85 11.91
N HIS A 154 -3.22 4.78 12.04
CA HIS A 154 -4.07 5.94 12.30
C HIS A 154 -3.69 6.65 13.61
N PHE A 155 -3.45 5.89 14.67
CA PHE A 155 -3.03 6.43 15.97
C PHE A 155 -1.66 7.12 15.87
N TYR A 156 -0.70 6.47 15.20
CA TYR A 156 0.62 7.04 14.96
C TYR A 156 0.57 8.37 14.20
N GLN A 157 -0.25 8.46 13.15
CA GLN A 157 -0.45 9.71 12.41
C GLN A 157 -1.03 10.82 13.29
N LYS A 158 -2.01 10.49 14.12
CA LYS A 158 -2.63 11.45 15.06
C LYS A 158 -1.61 11.97 16.09
N LEU A 159 -0.73 11.09 16.58
CA LEU A 159 0.37 11.47 17.46
C LEU A 159 1.34 12.45 16.77
N GLN A 160 1.79 12.15 15.56
CA GLN A 160 2.68 13.06 14.81
C GLN A 160 2.03 14.43 14.58
N GLN A 161 0.76 14.47 14.19
CA GLN A 161 0.04 15.73 14.00
C GLN A 161 -0.04 16.56 15.29
N ASN A 162 -0.28 15.92 16.42
CA ASN A 162 -0.34 16.60 17.73
C ASN A 162 1.04 17.12 18.17
N GLN A 163 2.12 16.36 17.95
CA GLN A 163 3.48 16.81 18.25
C GLN A 163 3.85 18.08 17.45
N VAL A 164 3.52 18.11 16.16
CA VAL A 164 3.74 19.29 15.31
C VAL A 164 2.95 20.51 15.80
N LYS A 165 1.70 20.32 16.25
CA LYS A 165 0.88 21.40 16.83
C LYS A 165 1.50 21.94 18.13
N LEU A 166 1.94 21.06 19.02
CA LEU A 166 2.55 21.45 20.30
C LEU A 166 3.87 22.21 20.10
N ALA A 167 4.71 21.77 19.15
CA ALA A 167 5.95 22.47 18.81
C ALA A 167 5.67 23.91 18.33
N LYS A 168 4.62 24.11 17.53
CA LYS A 168 4.22 25.44 17.03
C LYS A 168 3.70 26.36 18.13
N ILE A 169 2.98 25.81 19.12
CA ILE A 169 2.52 26.58 20.29
C ILE A 169 3.71 27.02 21.14
N LYS A 170 4.71 26.15 21.34
CA LYS A 170 5.90 26.47 22.15
C LYS A 170 6.83 27.51 21.51
N SER A 171 6.72 27.71 20.19
CA SER A 171 7.50 28.72 19.45
C SER A 171 6.82 30.09 19.33
N MET A 172 5.59 30.23 19.85
CA MET A 172 4.86 31.50 19.98
C MET A 172 5.06 32.07 21.37
#